data_AF-A0A838PWW4-F1
#
_entry.id   AF-A0A838PWW4-F1
#
_cell.length_a   1.000
_cell.length_b   1.000
_cell.length_c   1.000
_cell.angle_alpha   90.00
_cell.angle_beta   90.00
_cell.angle_gamma   90.00
#
_symmetry.space_group_name_H-M   'P 1'
#
loop_
_entity.id
_entity.type
_entity.pdbx_description
1 polymer ?
#
loop_
_entity_poly.entity_id
_entity_poly.type
_entity_poly.pdbx_seq_one_letter_code
_entity_poly.pdbx_strand_id
1 'polypeptide(L)'
;MLFDFDYVVLLTAPVWVIEERLRTRTGNSYGKNPDELARVLRYRETVEPLLRRSAGLTVDTTASLDAVVDSVLRFVQPHSE
;
A
#
# COMPACT_ATOMS: atom_id res chain seq x y z
N MET A 1 -15.36 -9.16 4.84
CA MET A 1 -15.23 -8.27 6.03
C MET A 1 -14.06 -8.85 6.82
N LEU A 2 -13.01 -8.06 7.04
CA LEU A 2 -11.68 -8.46 7.53
C LEU A 2 -11.70 -8.83 9.03
N PHE A 3 -12.55 -9.77 9.44
CA PHE A 3 -12.92 -9.92 10.85
C PHE A 3 -11.90 -10.65 11.75
N ASP A 4 -10.82 -11.22 11.21
CA ASP A 4 -9.83 -11.99 12.00
C ASP A 4 -8.45 -11.30 12.12
N PHE A 5 -8.33 -10.02 11.75
CA PHE A 5 -7.05 -9.30 11.83
C PHE A 5 -7.05 -8.28 12.96
N ASP A 6 -6.09 -8.41 13.88
CA ASP A 6 -5.86 -7.43 14.95
C ASP A 6 -5.35 -6.08 14.40
N TYR A 7 -4.52 -6.14 13.35
CA TYR A 7 -3.91 -4.96 12.74
C TYR A 7 -4.04 -5.02 11.21
N VAL A 8 -4.71 -4.02 10.63
CA VAL A 8 -4.80 -3.83 9.18
C VAL A 8 -4.06 -2.56 8.79
N VAL A 9 -2.96 -2.71 8.04
CA VAL A 9 -2.14 -1.59 7.55
C VAL A 9 -2.29 -1.48 6.04
N LEU A 10 -2.66 -0.29 5.55
CA LEU A 10 -2.65 0.04 4.14
C LEU A 10 -1.36 0.77 3.76
N LEU A 11 -0.59 0.19 2.85
CA LEU A 11 0.53 0.85 2.18
C LEU A 11 0.02 1.56 0.92
N THR A 12 0.11 2.89 0.90
CA THR A 12 -0.33 3.71 -0.22
C THR A 12 0.87 4.37 -0.91
N ALA A 13 0.66 4.81 -2.15
CA ALA A 13 1.58 5.67 -2.88
C ALA A 13 0.81 6.53 -3.89
N PRO A 14 1.36 7.68 -4.31
CA PRO A 14 0.82 8.44 -5.44
C PRO A 14 1.06 7.68 -6.76
N VAL A 15 0.25 8.00 -7.76
CA VAL A 15 0.22 7.33 -9.07
C VAL A 15 1.61 7.24 -9.72
N TRP A 16 2.34 8.35 -9.76
CA TRP A 16 3.67 8.42 -10.39
C TRP A 16 4.70 7.47 -9.73
N VAL A 17 4.60 7.22 -8.42
CA VAL A 17 5.47 6.24 -7.73
C VAL A 17 5.09 4.81 -8.11
N ILE A 18 3.79 4.52 -8.20
CA ILE A 18 3.30 3.19 -8.59
C ILE A 18 3.74 2.87 -10.02
N GLU A 19 3.58 3.82 -10.94
CA GLU A 19 4.05 3.71 -12.32
C GLU A 19 5.54 3.41 -12.41
N GLU A 20 6.37 4.20 -11.72
CA GLU A 20 7.81 4.02 -11.75
C GLU A 20 8.25 2.67 -11.16
N ARG A 21 7.63 2.23 -10.07
CA ARG A 21 7.90 0.92 -9.46
C ARG A 21 7.50 -0.24 -10.37
N LEU A 22 6.35 -0.16 -11.03
CA LEU A 22 5.92 -1.20 -11.99
C LEU A 22 6.87 -1.30 -13.18
N ARG A 23 7.29 -0.14 -13.71
CA ARG A 23 8.23 -0.06 -14.84
C ARG A 23 9.58 -0.71 -14.51
N THR A 24 10.12 -0.41 -13.34
CA THR A 24 11.49 -0.80 -12.94
C THR A 24 11.59 -2.18 -12.27
N ARG A 25 10.48 -2.74 -11.78
CA ARG A 25 10.47 -4.05 -11.12
C ARG A 25 11.01 -5.16 -12.04
N THR A 26 11.97 -5.94 -11.54
CA THR A 26 12.62 -7.02 -12.30
C THR A 26 11.94 -8.38 -12.15
N GLY A 27 11.27 -8.64 -11.02
CA GLY A 27 10.72 -9.96 -10.69
C GLY A 27 9.29 -10.27 -11.15
N ASN A 28 8.53 -9.29 -11.65
CA ASN A 28 7.14 -9.50 -12.11
C ASN A 28 6.78 -8.47 -13.20
N SER A 29 6.26 -8.96 -14.33
CA SER A 29 5.95 -8.20 -15.55
C SER A 29 4.59 -7.48 -15.52
N TYR A 30 3.68 -7.85 -14.62
CA TYR A 30 2.35 -7.25 -14.54
C TYR A 30 2.43 -5.73 -14.30
N GLY A 31 1.65 -4.95 -15.04
CA GLY A 31 1.59 -3.50 -14.91
C GLY A 31 2.63 -2.76 -15.75
N LYS A 32 3.43 -3.48 -16.55
CA LYS A 32 4.32 -2.87 -17.56
C LYS A 32 3.63 -2.64 -18.90
N ASN A 33 2.57 -3.39 -19.19
CA ASN A 33 1.71 -3.13 -20.34
C ASN A 33 0.78 -1.94 -20.01
N PRO A 34 0.57 -0.98 -20.94
CA PRO A 34 -0.35 0.15 -20.73
C PRO A 34 -1.76 -0.24 -20.25
N ASP A 35 -2.34 -1.34 -20.75
CA ASP A 35 -3.68 -1.79 -20.35
C ASP A 35 -3.71 -2.32 -18.91
N GLU A 36 -2.63 -2.98 -18.50
CA GLU A 36 -2.46 -3.44 -17.12
C GLU A 36 -2.20 -2.28 -16.18
N LEU A 37 -1.41 -1.30 -16.61
CA LEU A 37 -1.20 -0.08 -15.84
C LEU A 37 -2.52 0.66 -15.63
N ALA A 38 -3.31 0.85 -16.68
CA ALA A 38 -4.64 1.46 -16.59
C ALA A 38 -5.56 0.68 -15.63
N ARG A 39 -5.45 -0.66 -15.58
CA ARG A 39 -6.17 -1.50 -14.62
C ARG A 39 -5.69 -1.28 -13.18
N VAL A 40 -4.39 -1.17 -12.96
CA VAL A 40 -3.83 -0.84 -11.63
C VAL A 40 -4.33 0.52 -11.15
N LEU A 41 -4.31 1.54 -12.00
CA LEU A 41 -4.79 2.87 -11.65
C LEU A 41 -6.29 2.87 -11.34
N ARG A 42 -7.08 2.14 -12.13
CA ARG A 42 -8.50 1.92 -11.84
C ARG A 42 -8.72 1.27 -10.49
N TYR A 43 -7.98 0.21 -10.15
CA TYR A 43 -8.09 -0.42 -8.84
C TYR A 43 -7.70 0.50 -7.70
N ARG A 44 -6.71 1.37 -7.91
CA ARG A 44 -6.38 2.41 -6.94
C ARG A 44 -7.60 3.31 -6.69
N GLU A 45 -8.27 3.77 -7.73
CA GLU A 45 -9.46 4.63 -7.60
C GLU A 45 -10.66 3.91 -6.98
N THR A 46 -10.90 2.64 -7.34
CA THR A 46 -12.13 1.94 -6.94
C THR A 46 -11.98 1.12 -5.66
N VAL A 47 -10.78 0.60 -5.37
CA VAL A 47 -10.51 -0.33 -4.26
C VAL A 47 -9.80 0.33 -3.10
N GLU A 48 -8.83 1.24 -3.34
CA GLU A 48 -8.09 1.91 -2.26
C GLU A 48 -9.02 2.62 -1.25
N PRO A 49 -10.10 3.32 -1.66
CA PRO A 49 -11.04 3.90 -0.71
C PRO A 49 -11.74 2.87 0.18
N LEU A 50 -11.94 1.63 -0.31
CA LEU A 50 -12.49 0.54 0.49
C LEU A 50 -11.46 0.08 1.52
N LEU A 51 -10.20 -0.10 1.09
CA LEU A 51 -9.10 -0.51 1.95
C LEU A 51 -8.80 0.51 3.05
N ARG A 52 -8.85 1.81 2.72
CA ARG A 52 -8.68 2.91 3.69
C ARG A 52 -9.71 2.86 4.82
N ARG A 53 -10.96 2.47 4.53
CA ARG A 53 -12.00 2.35 5.56
C ARG A 53 -11.80 1.18 6.50
N SER A 54 -11.12 0.12 6.06
CA SER A 54 -10.81 -1.04 6.90
C SER A 54 -9.44 -0.97 7.59
N ALA A 55 -8.56 -0.07 7.16
CA ALA A 55 -7.22 0.03 7.69
C ALA A 55 -7.19 0.82 9.01
N GLY A 56 -6.55 0.26 10.04
CA GLY A 56 -6.27 0.95 11.29
C GLY A 56 -5.07 1.90 11.17
N LEU A 57 -4.19 1.68 10.20
CA LEU A 57 -3.10 2.58 9.83
C LEU A 57 -2.98 2.67 8.31
N THR A 58 -2.80 3.87 7.79
CA THR A 58 -2.37 4.08 6.39
C THR A 58 -0.99 4.72 6.37
N VAL A 59 -0.05 4.13 5.63
CA VAL A 59 1.33 4.62 5.50
C VAL A 59 1.62 4.98 4.04
N ASP A 60 2.06 6.22 3.82
CA ASP A 60 2.57 6.64 2.50
C ASP A 60 3.99 6.12 2.30
N THR A 61 4.16 5.30 1.26
CA THR A 61 5.43 4.66 0.90
C THR A 61 6.31 5.54 0.00
N THR A 62 6.00 6.83 -0.14
CA THR A 62 6.95 7.84 -0.62
C THR A 62 8.06 8.14 0.41
N ALA A 63 7.78 7.88 1.69
CA ALA A 63 8.77 7.97 2.76
C ALA A 63 9.91 6.94 2.60
N SER A 64 11.00 7.14 3.34
CA SER A 64 12.10 6.17 3.39
C SER A 64 11.63 4.82 3.93
N LEU A 65 12.33 3.74 3.56
CA LEU A 65 12.02 2.39 4.05
C LEU A 65 12.00 2.35 5.58
N ASP A 66 13.01 2.94 6.23
CA ASP A 66 13.12 2.97 7.69
C ASP A 66 11.91 3.66 8.33
N ALA A 67 11.47 4.80 7.78
CA ALA A 67 10.31 5.52 8.29
C ALA A 67 9.00 4.72 8.13
N VAL A 68 8.85 3.99 7.01
CA VAL A 68 7.70 3.11 6.79
C VAL A 68 7.72 1.95 7.80
N VAL A 69 8.87 1.30 7.97
CA VAL A 69 9.05 0.19 8.92
C VAL A 69 8.78 0.65 10.35
N ASP A 70 9.35 1.79 10.76
CA ASP A 70 9.13 2.37 12.08
C ASP A 70 7.65 2.69 12.33
N SER A 71 6.94 3.22 11.33
CA SER A 71 5.51 3.50 11.46
C SER A 71 4.69 2.23 11.65
N VAL A 72 5.04 1.14 10.96
CA VAL A 72 4.36 -0.15 11.11
C VAL A 72 4.66 -0.74 12.48
N LEU A 73 5.94 -0.79 12.87
CA LEU A 73 6.36 -1.35 14.16
C LEU A 73 5.71 -0.62 15.34
N ARG A 74 5.65 0.72 15.29
CA ARG A 74 5.00 1.52 16.33
C ARG A 74 3.51 1.22 16.45
N PHE A 75 2.84 0.90 15.35
CA PHE A 75 1.40 0.62 15.36
C PHE A 75 1.06 -0.77 15.89
N VAL A 76 1.93 -1.75 15.68
CA VAL A 76 1.71 -3.14 16.12
C VAL A 76 2.31 -3.45 17.49
N GLN A 77 3.13 -2.54 18.03
CA GLN A 77 3.69 -2.71 19.37
C GLN A 77 2.57 -2.63 20.42
N PRO A 78 2.50 -3.58 21.36
CA PRO A 78 1.53 -3.51 22.44
C PRO A 78 1.77 -2.25 23.27
N HIS A 79 0.69 -1.56 23.66
CA HIS A 79 0.77 -0.53 24.68
C HIS A 79 1.15 -1.23 25.98
N SER A 80 2.38 -1.01 26.47
CA SER A 80 2.76 -1.42 27.81
C SER A 80 1.81 -0.78 28.81
N GLU A 81 1.03 -1.59 29.54
CA GLU A 81 0.33 -1.17 30.77
C GLU A 81 1.32 -0.87 31.90
#